data_AF-A0A935UC97-F1
#
_entry.id   AF-A0A935UC97-F1
#
_cell.length_a   1.000
_cell.length_b   1.000
_cell.length_c   1.000
_cell.angle_alpha   90.00
_cell.angle_beta   90.00
_cell.angle_gamma   90.00
#
_symmetry.space_group_name_H-M   'P 1'
#
loop_
_entity.id
_entity.type
_entity.pdbx_description
1 polymer ?
#
loop_
_entity_poly.entity_id
_entity_poly.type
_entity_poly.pdbx_seq_one_letter_code
_entity_poly.pdbx_strand_id
1 'polypeptide(L)'
;MPIFNAGDFAVLGHTEVEGPLTATNGLTVNCGRTRLSRVRVLDAAGAVISTGYAANLEAGTVTFSNVSGYAQPVTVEHRIEDMAQISDVQISGQIAFTRQITHAYPAGSLLSSALVAGDLRAYVSNLFDQATWNGAWSDAISGAAATGTYNAVLAPIQVTNEGASTERWAIQFTNTTSFNVIGEHVGVIAVGNTGTACAPLNPATGEPYFTIPAAGWGLGWAAGNVLRFNTTGALFPVWVVRTIQQGPETVPNDSFTLLIRGDVDNPI
;
A
#
# COMPACT_ATOMS: atom_id res chain seq x y z
N MET A 1 -27.57 11.67 2.33
CA MET A 1 -27.02 10.50 1.61
C MET A 1 -26.59 9.50 2.67
N PRO A 2 -27.16 8.29 2.73
CA PRO A 2 -26.63 7.29 3.63
C PRO A 2 -25.18 7.00 3.21
N ILE A 3 -24.27 6.90 4.18
CA ILE A 3 -22.86 6.51 3.95
C ILE A 3 -22.72 5.06 3.44
N PHE A 4 -23.83 4.31 3.45
CA PHE A 4 -23.92 2.91 3.03
C PHE A 4 -24.92 2.77 1.88
N ASN A 5 -24.54 2.05 0.83
CA ASN A 5 -25.44 1.68 -0.26
C ASN A 5 -25.37 0.18 -0.52
N ALA A 6 -26.43 -0.37 -1.10
CA ALA A 6 -26.41 -1.73 -1.63
C ALA A 6 -25.30 -1.86 -2.69
N GLY A 7 -24.51 -2.92 -2.61
CA GLY A 7 -23.34 -3.16 -3.45
C GLY A 7 -22.01 -2.70 -2.84
N ASP A 8 -22.03 -1.77 -1.88
CA ASP A 8 -20.81 -1.32 -1.18
C ASP A 8 -20.32 -2.36 -0.18
N PHE A 9 -19.02 -2.33 0.13
CA PHE A 9 -18.48 -3.08 1.26
C PHE A 9 -18.57 -2.26 2.54
N ALA A 10 -18.95 -2.93 3.62
CA ALA A 10 -18.82 -2.40 4.97
C ALA A 10 -18.12 -3.38 5.88
N VAL A 11 -17.54 -2.85 6.95
CA VAL A 11 -16.86 -3.63 7.99
C VAL A 11 -17.58 -3.44 9.30
N LEU A 12 -18.14 -4.52 9.81
CA LEU A 12 -18.66 -4.61 11.16
C LEU A 12 -17.52 -5.05 12.07
N GLY A 13 -17.32 -4.35 13.19
CA GLY A 13 -16.32 -4.80 14.14
C GLY A 13 -16.50 -4.30 15.55
N HIS A 14 -15.95 -5.07 16.47
CA HIS A 14 -15.99 -4.82 17.89
C HIS A 14 -14.59 -4.89 18.48
N THR A 15 -14.22 -3.84 19.21
CA THR A 15 -12.92 -3.72 19.86
C THR A 15 -13.12 -3.89 21.36
N GLU A 16 -12.30 -4.73 21.97
CA GLU A 16 -12.24 -4.90 23.42
C GLU A 16 -10.78 -4.80 23.87
N VAL A 17 -10.60 -4.67 25.19
CA VAL A 17 -9.30 -4.53 25.81
C VAL A 17 -9.18 -5.49 26.98
N GLU A 18 -7.99 -6.08 27.13
CA GLU A 18 -7.57 -6.81 28.31
C GLU A 18 -6.50 -5.99 29.05
N GLY A 19 -6.69 -5.82 30.35
CA GLY A 19 -5.79 -5.03 31.21
C GLY A 19 -6.43 -3.73 31.73
N PRO A 20 -5.62 -2.79 32.26
CA PRO A 20 -4.15 -2.82 32.28
C PRO A 20 -3.59 -4.00 33.10
N LEU A 21 -2.49 -4.59 32.64
CA LEU A 21 -1.82 -5.72 33.29
C LEU A 21 -0.30 -5.56 33.28
N THR A 22 0.37 -6.17 34.26
CA THR A 22 1.83 -6.24 34.28
C THR A 22 2.28 -7.42 33.42
N ALA A 23 2.84 -7.16 32.24
CA ALA A 23 3.34 -8.22 31.39
C ALA A 23 4.69 -8.75 31.89
N THR A 24 4.84 -10.08 31.89
CA THR A 24 6.08 -10.78 32.21
C THR A 24 6.44 -11.74 31.07
N ASN A 25 7.72 -12.08 30.93
CA ASN A 25 8.14 -13.07 29.93
C ASN A 25 7.48 -14.42 30.20
N GLY A 26 6.86 -15.00 29.17
CA GLY A 26 6.08 -16.23 29.25
C GLY A 26 4.60 -16.03 29.59
N LEU A 27 4.17 -14.83 29.98
CA LEU A 27 2.76 -14.55 30.21
C LEU A 27 1.97 -14.70 28.91
N THR A 28 0.86 -15.45 28.97
CA THR A 28 -0.12 -15.52 27.89
C THR A 28 -1.43 -14.93 28.36
N VAL A 29 -1.91 -13.92 27.63
CA VAL A 29 -3.20 -13.27 27.84
C VAL A 29 -4.20 -13.88 26.86
N ASN A 30 -5.34 -14.31 27.37
CA ASN A 30 -6.48 -14.75 26.56
C ASN A 30 -7.43 -13.56 26.40
N CYS A 31 -7.78 -13.23 25.16
CA CYS A 31 -8.65 -12.11 24.81
C CYS A 31 -10.15 -12.44 24.93
N GLY A 32 -10.52 -13.59 25.50
CA GLY A 32 -11.91 -14.01 25.71
C GLY A 32 -12.66 -14.41 24.43
N ARG A 33 -12.04 -14.28 23.25
CA ARG A 33 -12.66 -14.56 21.94
C ARG A 33 -11.63 -14.98 20.90
N THR A 34 -12.05 -15.85 19.99
CA THR A 34 -11.23 -16.44 18.91
C THR A 34 -11.39 -15.70 17.58
N ARG A 35 -10.56 -16.04 16.58
CA ARG A 35 -10.60 -15.48 15.21
C ARG A 35 -10.58 -13.94 15.20
N LEU A 36 -9.64 -13.39 15.93
CA LEU A 36 -9.40 -11.96 15.98
C LEU A 36 -8.97 -11.46 14.60
N SER A 37 -9.47 -10.31 14.17
CA SER A 37 -8.95 -9.64 12.96
C SER A 37 -7.65 -8.91 13.24
N ARG A 38 -7.46 -8.45 14.48
CA ARG A 38 -6.28 -7.68 14.89
C ARG A 38 -6.08 -7.75 16.40
N VAL A 39 -4.81 -7.67 16.80
CA VAL A 39 -4.36 -7.35 18.17
C VAL A 39 -3.35 -6.21 18.10
N ARG A 40 -3.38 -5.29 19.07
CA ARG A 40 -2.28 -4.38 19.37
C ARG A 40 -2.04 -4.35 20.87
N VAL A 41 -0.77 -4.33 21.27
CA VAL A 41 -0.39 -4.09 22.67
C VAL A 41 -0.04 -2.61 22.80
N LEU A 42 -0.65 -1.96 23.80
CA LEU A 42 -0.43 -0.57 24.16
C LEU A 42 0.36 -0.51 25.45
N ASP A 43 1.35 0.37 25.52
CA ASP A 43 2.07 0.66 26.75
C ASP A 43 1.27 1.56 27.69
N ALA A 44 1.84 1.89 28.85
CA ALA A 44 1.20 2.76 29.85
C ALA A 44 0.90 4.18 29.36
N ALA A 45 1.59 4.65 28.30
CA ALA A 45 1.35 5.94 27.67
C ALA A 45 0.39 5.84 26.47
N GLY A 46 -0.10 4.65 26.15
CA GLY A 46 -0.97 4.39 24.99
C GLY A 46 -0.21 4.24 23.66
N ALA A 47 1.13 4.15 23.69
CA ALA A 47 1.93 3.91 22.50
C ALA A 47 1.90 2.43 22.11
N VAL A 48 1.91 2.16 20.79
CA VAL A 48 1.89 0.79 20.28
C VAL A 48 3.25 0.14 20.48
N ILE A 49 3.25 -1.00 21.16
CA ILE A 49 4.39 -1.91 21.24
C ILE A 49 4.35 -2.82 20.02
N SER A 50 5.47 -2.91 19.29
CA SER A 50 5.57 -3.67 18.03
C SER A 50 6.42 -4.95 18.12
N THR A 51 7.17 -5.14 19.21
CA THR A 51 8.08 -6.28 19.39
C THR A 51 7.96 -6.85 20.80
N GLY A 52 8.42 -8.09 21.01
CA GLY A 52 8.45 -8.71 22.34
C GLY A 52 7.19 -9.50 22.74
N TYR A 53 6.22 -9.63 21.83
CA TYR A 53 5.08 -10.53 21.96
C TYR A 53 4.74 -11.18 20.61
N ALA A 54 3.99 -12.27 20.66
CA ALA A 54 3.36 -12.89 19.51
C ALA A 54 1.85 -13.03 19.77
N ALA A 55 1.05 -12.72 18.75
CA ALA A 55 -0.40 -12.89 18.80
C ALA A 55 -0.81 -14.12 17.97
N ASN A 56 -1.58 -15.03 18.56
CA ASN A 56 -2.31 -16.07 17.83
C ASN A 56 -3.74 -15.57 17.63
N LEU A 57 -4.01 -15.05 16.42
CA LEU A 57 -5.29 -14.44 16.09
C LEU A 57 -6.44 -15.46 16.05
N GLU A 58 -6.18 -16.68 15.57
CA GLU A 58 -7.18 -17.75 15.53
C GLU A 58 -7.58 -18.18 16.95
N ALA A 59 -6.60 -18.44 17.81
CA ALA A 59 -6.86 -18.84 19.19
C ALA A 59 -7.30 -17.68 20.10
N GLY A 60 -7.04 -16.44 19.71
CA GLY A 60 -7.38 -15.26 20.51
C GLY A 60 -6.44 -15.01 21.69
N THR A 61 -5.15 -15.28 21.53
CA THR A 61 -4.18 -15.20 22.63
C THR A 61 -2.96 -14.35 22.29
N VAL A 62 -2.38 -13.69 23.29
CA VAL A 62 -1.16 -12.90 23.17
C VAL A 62 -0.13 -13.42 24.16
N THR A 63 1.03 -13.85 23.66
CA THR A 63 2.12 -14.37 24.49
C THR A 63 3.30 -13.42 24.46
N PHE A 64 3.74 -12.98 25.64
CA PHE A 64 4.88 -12.08 25.80
C PHE A 64 6.19 -12.89 25.87
N SER A 65 7.12 -12.62 24.96
CA SER A 65 8.42 -13.30 24.88
C SER A 65 9.56 -12.47 25.47
N ASN A 66 9.52 -11.15 25.31
CA ASN A 66 10.49 -10.23 25.86
C ASN A 66 9.85 -8.86 26.16
N VAL A 67 9.62 -8.58 27.44
CA VAL A 67 9.01 -7.32 27.91
C VAL A 67 10.04 -6.25 28.31
N SER A 68 11.33 -6.48 28.02
CA SER A 68 12.37 -5.50 28.35
C SER A 68 12.11 -4.17 27.65
N GLY A 69 12.13 -3.08 28.42
CA GLY A 69 11.88 -1.73 27.91
C GLY A 69 10.40 -1.36 27.76
N TYR A 70 9.46 -2.24 28.10
CA TYR A 70 8.03 -1.90 28.09
C TYR A 70 7.72 -0.87 29.18
N ALA A 71 6.98 0.19 28.83
CA ALA A 71 6.32 1.04 29.81
C ALA A 71 5.06 0.32 30.33
N GLN A 72 5.13 -0.18 31.56
CA GLN A 72 4.08 -0.95 32.22
C GLN A 72 3.14 -0.05 33.04
N PRO A 73 1.87 -0.44 33.29
CA PRO A 73 1.23 -1.66 32.80
C PRO A 73 0.84 -1.57 31.31
N VAL A 74 0.75 -2.70 30.64
CA VAL A 74 0.32 -2.79 29.24
C VAL A 74 -1.17 -3.06 29.13
N THR A 75 -1.78 -2.66 28.01
CA THR A 75 -3.16 -2.98 27.64
C THR A 75 -3.16 -3.73 26.32
N VAL A 76 -3.81 -4.89 26.26
CA VAL A 76 -3.96 -5.66 25.02
C VAL A 76 -5.30 -5.28 24.40
N GLU A 77 -5.27 -4.51 23.32
CA GLU A 77 -6.47 -4.25 22.53
C GLU A 77 -6.60 -5.32 21.43
N HIS A 78 -7.78 -5.90 21.32
CA HIS A 78 -8.10 -6.91 20.31
C HIS A 78 -9.37 -6.52 19.57
N ARG A 79 -9.56 -7.08 18.38
CA ARG A 79 -10.73 -6.78 17.54
C ARG A 79 -11.24 -8.03 16.82
N ILE A 80 -12.56 -8.19 16.76
CA ILE A 80 -13.23 -9.10 15.82
C ILE A 80 -13.88 -8.28 14.71
N GLU A 81 -13.82 -8.76 13.48
CA GLU A 81 -14.36 -8.06 12.31
C GLU A 81 -14.93 -9.02 11.28
N ASP A 82 -15.95 -8.53 10.58
CA ASP A 82 -16.51 -9.11 9.38
C ASP A 82 -16.62 -8.00 8.34
N MET A 83 -15.87 -8.13 7.23
CA MET A 83 -16.09 -7.31 6.05
C MET A 83 -17.13 -8.02 5.18
N ALA A 84 -18.20 -7.36 4.74
CA ALA A 84 -19.18 -7.98 3.87
C ALA A 84 -19.79 -6.95 2.91
N GLN A 85 -20.24 -7.44 1.76
CA GLN A 85 -20.97 -6.60 0.83
C GLN A 85 -22.40 -6.42 1.34
N ILE A 86 -22.90 -5.19 1.26
CA ILE A 86 -24.25 -4.84 1.66
C ILE A 86 -25.22 -5.26 0.55
N SER A 87 -26.25 -6.02 0.91
CA SER A 87 -27.32 -6.42 0.00
C SER A 87 -28.48 -5.42 0.01
N ASP A 88 -28.76 -4.80 1.15
CA ASP A 88 -29.88 -3.89 1.32
C ASP A 88 -29.63 -2.87 2.45
N VAL A 89 -30.15 -1.64 2.26
CA VAL A 89 -30.07 -0.53 3.22
C VAL A 89 -31.44 0.11 3.34
N GLN A 90 -32.03 0.03 4.53
CA GLN A 90 -33.34 0.58 4.82
C GLN A 90 -33.25 1.91 5.56
N ILE A 91 -34.24 2.78 5.36
CA ILE A 91 -34.33 4.08 6.05
C ILE A 91 -34.50 3.95 7.57
N SER A 92 -34.94 2.79 8.03
CA SER A 92 -34.99 2.42 9.45
C SER A 92 -33.62 2.27 10.09
N GLY A 93 -32.53 2.28 9.30
CA GLY A 93 -31.17 1.96 9.75
C GLY A 93 -30.85 0.47 9.72
N GLN A 94 -31.77 -0.37 9.24
CA GLN A 94 -31.51 -1.79 9.04
C GLN A 94 -30.62 -1.99 7.81
N ILE A 95 -29.57 -2.80 7.98
CA ILE A 95 -28.63 -3.15 6.92
C ILE A 95 -28.57 -4.67 6.83
N ALA A 96 -28.67 -5.19 5.61
CA ALA A 96 -28.48 -6.60 5.33
C ALA A 96 -27.18 -6.81 4.54
N PHE A 97 -26.53 -7.95 4.78
CA PHE A 97 -25.33 -8.36 4.06
C PHE A 97 -25.65 -9.50 3.09
N THR A 98 -24.82 -9.64 2.06
CA THR A 98 -24.90 -10.75 1.09
C THR A 98 -24.48 -12.10 1.69
N ARG A 99 -23.73 -12.08 2.79
CA ARG A 99 -23.28 -13.26 3.53
C ARG A 99 -23.61 -13.15 5.02
N GLN A 100 -23.74 -14.30 5.67
CA GLN A 100 -23.88 -14.35 7.12
C GLN A 100 -22.59 -13.84 7.80
N ILE A 101 -22.75 -12.99 8.81
CA ILE A 101 -21.65 -12.55 9.68
C ILE A 101 -21.16 -13.73 10.52
N THR A 102 -19.87 -13.77 10.80
CA THR A 102 -19.23 -14.93 11.42
C THR A 102 -19.20 -14.84 12.95
N HIS A 103 -19.41 -13.65 13.53
CA HIS A 103 -19.41 -13.42 14.97
C HIS A 103 -20.75 -12.91 15.51
N ALA A 104 -21.00 -13.16 16.79
CA ALA A 104 -22.04 -12.46 17.55
C ALA A 104 -21.47 -11.13 18.05
N TYR A 105 -21.98 -10.02 17.52
CA TYR A 105 -21.53 -8.68 17.87
C TYR A 105 -22.37 -8.11 19.02
N PRO A 106 -21.75 -7.69 20.13
CA PRO A 106 -22.48 -7.03 21.22
C PRO A 106 -22.91 -5.61 20.83
N ALA A 107 -23.83 -5.04 21.63
CA ALA A 107 -24.20 -3.64 21.50
C ALA A 107 -22.97 -2.73 21.68
N GLY A 108 -22.85 -1.69 20.86
CA GLY A 108 -21.66 -0.82 20.80
C GLY A 108 -20.66 -1.21 19.70
N SER A 109 -20.90 -2.31 18.98
CA SER A 109 -20.15 -2.64 17.76
C SER A 109 -20.34 -1.57 16.68
N LEU A 110 -19.30 -1.33 15.90
CA LEU A 110 -19.26 -0.25 14.91
C LEU A 110 -19.34 -0.82 13.50
N LEU A 111 -20.19 -0.21 12.67
CA LEU A 111 -20.22 -0.43 11.23
C LEU A 111 -19.47 0.70 10.52
N SER A 112 -18.50 0.37 9.69
CA SER A 112 -17.66 1.32 8.95
C SER A 112 -17.77 1.09 7.44
N SER A 113 -17.78 2.16 6.65
CA SER A 113 -17.68 2.07 5.19
C SER A 113 -16.29 1.60 4.76
N ALA A 114 -16.19 0.90 3.65
CA ALA A 114 -14.91 0.49 3.07
C ALA A 114 -14.73 1.07 1.66
N LEU A 115 -13.54 1.64 1.42
CA LEU A 115 -13.07 2.00 0.09
C LEU A 115 -12.19 0.86 -0.44
N VAL A 116 -12.57 0.27 -1.58
CA VAL A 116 -11.85 -0.87 -2.16
C VAL A 116 -10.91 -0.37 -3.25
N ALA A 117 -9.61 -0.56 -3.05
CA ALA A 117 -8.56 -0.17 -3.99
C ALA A 117 -8.34 -1.19 -5.13
N GLY A 118 -8.83 -2.42 -4.98
CA GLY A 118 -8.54 -3.53 -5.88
C GLY A 118 -7.10 -4.04 -5.75
N ASP A 119 -6.63 -4.77 -6.76
CA ASP A 119 -5.27 -5.30 -6.81
C ASP A 119 -4.30 -4.20 -7.21
N LEU A 120 -3.29 -3.96 -6.36
CA LEU A 120 -2.26 -2.96 -6.58
C LEU A 120 -0.93 -3.67 -6.83
N ARG A 121 -0.36 -3.43 -8.01
CA ARG A 121 0.96 -3.96 -8.36
C ARG A 121 1.70 -2.98 -9.24
N ALA A 122 2.98 -2.80 -8.97
CA ALA A 122 3.87 -2.05 -9.84
C ALA A 122 4.23 -2.87 -11.09
N TYR A 123 4.19 -2.23 -12.25
CA TYR A 123 4.61 -2.86 -13.51
C TYR A 123 5.12 -1.83 -14.52
N VAL A 124 5.85 -2.33 -15.52
CA VAL A 124 6.33 -1.56 -16.67
C VAL A 124 5.41 -1.81 -17.86
N SER A 125 5.07 -0.75 -18.59
CA SER A 125 4.27 -0.82 -19.82
C SER A 125 4.85 0.07 -20.92
N ASN A 126 4.34 -0.07 -22.14
CA ASN A 126 4.64 0.81 -23.29
C ASN A 126 6.14 1.00 -23.55
N LEU A 127 6.91 -0.09 -23.56
CA LEU A 127 8.34 -0.05 -23.88
C LEU A 127 8.57 0.04 -25.40
N PHE A 128 9.24 1.10 -25.85
CA PHE A 128 9.63 1.27 -27.25
C PHE A 128 10.87 2.16 -27.39
N ASP A 129 11.59 2.01 -28.50
CA ASP A 129 12.72 2.85 -28.86
C ASP A 129 12.35 3.85 -29.97
N GLN A 130 12.92 5.06 -29.89
CA GLN A 130 12.62 6.17 -30.79
C GLN A 130 13.90 6.93 -31.15
N ALA A 131 14.10 7.25 -32.43
CA ALA A 131 15.33 7.87 -32.92
C ALA A 131 15.54 9.31 -32.40
N THR A 132 14.47 10.07 -32.20
CA THR A 132 14.56 11.44 -31.69
C THR A 132 13.33 11.78 -30.88
N TRP A 133 13.51 12.29 -29.67
CA TRP A 133 12.42 12.80 -28.84
C TRP A 133 12.31 14.32 -28.94
N ASN A 134 11.13 14.81 -29.28
CA ASN A 134 10.83 16.24 -29.48
C ASN A 134 10.22 16.91 -28.24
N GLY A 135 10.31 16.27 -27.07
CA GLY A 135 9.70 16.76 -25.82
C GLY A 135 8.23 16.36 -25.63
N ALA A 136 7.58 15.74 -26.61
CA ALA A 136 6.19 15.28 -26.46
C ALA A 136 6.11 13.95 -25.71
N TRP A 137 5.29 13.88 -24.67
CA TRP A 137 5.02 12.64 -23.92
C TRP A 137 3.90 11.86 -24.61
N SER A 138 4.26 10.72 -25.22
CA SER A 138 3.37 9.84 -25.96
C SER A 138 3.59 8.39 -25.54
N ASP A 139 2.53 7.59 -25.59
CA ASP A 139 2.53 6.14 -25.29
C ASP A 139 2.79 5.27 -26.53
N ALA A 140 3.13 5.92 -27.65
CA ALA A 140 3.53 5.30 -28.92
C ALA A 140 4.68 6.09 -29.56
N ILE A 141 5.41 5.41 -30.47
CA ILE A 141 6.50 6.01 -31.26
C ILE A 141 5.98 7.22 -32.02
N SER A 142 6.70 8.35 -31.90
CA SER A 142 6.51 9.53 -32.74
C SER A 142 7.74 9.72 -33.64
N GLY A 143 7.55 9.55 -34.95
CA GLY A 143 8.64 9.61 -35.93
C GLY A 143 9.25 8.23 -36.22
N ALA A 144 10.57 8.16 -36.38
CA ALA A 144 11.27 6.92 -36.67
C ALA A 144 11.64 6.15 -35.38
N ALA A 145 11.58 4.82 -35.45
CA ALA A 145 12.18 3.94 -34.44
C ALA A 145 13.72 4.13 -34.40
N ALA A 146 14.33 3.86 -33.25
CA ALA A 146 15.79 3.89 -33.18
C ALA A 146 16.37 2.64 -33.86
N THR A 147 17.61 2.72 -34.33
CA THR A 147 18.33 1.52 -34.81
C THR A 147 18.70 0.60 -33.64
N GLY A 148 18.98 1.17 -32.47
CA GLY A 148 19.24 0.42 -31.25
C GLY A 148 17.93 0.03 -30.56
N THR A 149 17.85 -1.23 -30.14
CA THR A 149 16.68 -1.78 -29.45
C THR A 149 17.09 -2.35 -28.09
N TYR A 150 16.27 -2.11 -27.07
CA TYR A 150 16.46 -2.70 -25.74
C TYR A 150 15.84 -4.10 -25.67
N ASN A 151 16.62 -5.10 -25.27
CA ASN A 151 16.15 -6.48 -25.14
C ASN A 151 15.46 -6.72 -23.80
N ALA A 152 14.20 -6.28 -23.70
CA ALA A 152 13.38 -6.46 -22.50
C ALA A 152 12.99 -7.93 -22.23
N VAL A 153 13.14 -8.83 -23.21
CA VAL A 153 12.83 -10.26 -23.03
C VAL A 153 13.93 -10.94 -22.21
N LEU A 154 15.20 -10.68 -22.53
CA LEU A 154 16.34 -11.23 -21.79
C LEU A 154 16.60 -10.47 -20.50
N ALA A 155 16.37 -9.15 -20.52
CA ALA A 155 16.67 -8.25 -19.42
C ALA A 155 15.49 -7.29 -19.20
N PRO A 156 14.40 -7.74 -18.55
CA PRO A 156 13.26 -6.89 -18.28
C PRO A 156 13.64 -5.73 -17.35
N ILE A 157 13.02 -4.57 -17.56
CA ILE A 157 13.10 -3.46 -16.61
C ILE A 157 12.35 -3.89 -15.35
N GLN A 158 13.02 -3.82 -14.21
CA GLN A 158 12.48 -4.25 -12.92
C GLN A 158 11.86 -3.09 -12.16
N VAL A 159 10.77 -3.36 -11.45
CA VAL A 159 10.08 -2.43 -10.55
C VAL A 159 9.68 -3.15 -9.27
N THR A 160 9.63 -2.42 -8.16
CA THR A 160 9.10 -2.91 -6.89
C THR A 160 7.87 -2.09 -6.51
N ASN A 161 6.96 -2.66 -5.73
CA ASN A 161 5.78 -1.93 -5.23
C ASN A 161 6.17 -0.72 -4.36
N GLU A 162 7.33 -0.79 -3.69
CA GLU A 162 7.84 0.25 -2.81
C GLU A 162 8.56 1.38 -3.56
N GLY A 163 9.29 1.05 -4.63
CA GLY A 163 10.09 2.04 -5.38
C GLY A 163 9.32 2.74 -6.49
N ALA A 164 8.45 2.02 -7.20
CA ALA A 164 7.84 2.49 -8.43
C ALA A 164 6.77 3.57 -8.21
N SER A 165 6.83 4.61 -9.03
CA SER A 165 5.78 5.62 -9.17
C SER A 165 5.04 5.46 -10.51
N THR A 166 3.82 5.98 -10.59
CA THR A 166 3.14 6.10 -11.89
C THR A 166 3.76 7.27 -12.65
N GLU A 167 4.53 6.96 -13.70
CA GLU A 167 5.33 7.96 -14.41
C GLU A 167 5.66 7.48 -15.82
N ARG A 168 5.88 8.43 -16.74
CA ARG A 168 6.46 8.14 -18.06
C ARG A 168 7.94 8.49 -18.07
N TRP A 169 8.75 7.60 -18.63
CA TRP A 169 10.21 7.71 -18.61
C TRP A 169 10.78 7.85 -20.02
N ALA A 170 11.84 8.66 -20.11
CA ALA A 170 12.67 8.82 -21.28
C ALA A 170 14.14 8.63 -20.90
N ILE A 171 14.75 7.58 -21.44
CA ILE A 171 16.19 7.34 -21.34
C ILE A 171 16.83 7.89 -22.59
N GLN A 172 17.28 9.15 -22.51
CA GLN A 172 17.77 9.90 -23.66
C GLN A 172 19.29 9.77 -23.78
N PHE A 173 19.74 9.12 -24.84
CA PHE A 173 21.17 8.96 -25.12
C PHE A 173 21.81 10.30 -25.46
N THR A 174 22.94 10.60 -24.79
CA THR A 174 23.78 11.77 -25.06
C THR A 174 24.96 11.41 -25.97
N ASN A 175 25.31 10.13 -26.06
CA ASN A 175 26.24 9.54 -27.02
C ASN A 175 25.82 8.08 -27.31
N THR A 176 26.74 7.20 -27.73
CA THR A 176 26.41 5.80 -28.02
C THR A 176 26.22 4.90 -26.78
N THR A 177 26.67 5.32 -25.60
CA THR A 177 26.64 4.52 -24.36
C THR A 177 26.16 5.26 -23.12
N SER A 178 26.18 6.59 -23.09
CA SER A 178 25.72 7.43 -21.97
C SER A 178 24.34 8.01 -22.25
N PHE A 179 23.54 8.17 -21.19
CA PHE A 179 22.18 8.69 -21.29
C PHE A 179 21.76 9.46 -20.05
N ASN A 180 20.76 10.33 -20.21
CA ASN A 180 20.01 10.95 -19.12
C ASN A 180 18.75 10.15 -18.84
N VAL A 181 18.36 10.08 -17.58
CA VAL A 181 17.08 9.49 -17.13
C VAL A 181 16.13 10.62 -16.81
N ILE A 182 15.02 10.69 -17.55
CA ILE A 182 14.07 11.80 -17.48
C ILE A 182 12.67 11.25 -17.21
N GLY A 183 11.99 11.74 -16.17
CA GLY A 183 10.56 11.50 -15.96
C GLY A 183 9.71 12.70 -16.41
N GLU A 184 8.46 12.45 -16.80
CA GLU A 184 7.52 13.50 -17.25
C GLU A 184 7.29 14.57 -16.19
N HIS A 185 7.18 14.17 -14.92
CA HIS A 185 6.92 15.09 -13.81
C HIS A 185 8.16 15.35 -12.95
N VAL A 186 9.07 14.38 -12.86
CA VAL A 186 10.28 14.48 -12.01
C VAL A 186 11.51 15.07 -12.73
N GLY A 187 11.45 15.25 -14.05
CA GLY A 187 12.55 15.80 -14.83
C GLY A 187 13.77 14.87 -14.87
N VAL A 188 14.98 15.43 -15.03
CA VAL A 188 16.22 14.64 -15.08
C VAL A 188 16.60 14.19 -13.67
N ILE A 189 16.54 12.89 -13.40
CA ILE A 189 16.79 12.32 -12.07
C ILE A 189 18.12 11.59 -11.95
N ALA A 190 18.73 11.20 -13.07
CA ALA A 190 20.01 10.52 -13.08
C ALA A 190 20.70 10.63 -14.45
N VAL A 191 22.00 10.31 -14.45
CA VAL A 191 22.79 10.01 -15.64
C VAL A 191 23.22 8.54 -15.53
N GLY A 192 23.15 7.80 -16.62
CA GLY A 192 23.51 6.40 -16.66
C GLY A 192 24.32 6.05 -17.90
N ASN A 193 24.68 4.77 -18.00
CA ASN A 193 25.39 4.22 -19.15
C ASN A 193 24.94 2.78 -19.43
N THR A 194 25.29 2.27 -20.60
CA THR A 194 24.91 0.91 -21.02
C THR A 194 25.71 -0.21 -20.37
N GLY A 195 26.86 0.10 -19.75
CA GLY A 195 27.76 -0.89 -19.15
C GLY A 195 27.40 -1.30 -17.71
N THR A 196 26.54 -0.55 -17.03
CA THR A 196 26.12 -0.80 -15.64
C THR A 196 24.61 -0.71 -15.47
N ALA A 197 24.04 -1.43 -14.51
CA ALA A 197 22.63 -1.29 -14.20
C ALA A 197 22.30 0.15 -13.78
N CYS A 198 21.19 0.69 -14.28
CA CYS A 198 20.72 2.03 -13.91
C CYS A 198 19.52 1.90 -12.99
N ALA A 199 19.64 2.39 -11.76
CA ALA A 199 18.64 2.26 -10.69
C ALA A 199 18.53 3.57 -9.89
N PRO A 200 17.92 4.62 -10.46
CA PRO A 200 17.78 5.91 -9.77
C PRO A 200 16.87 5.79 -8.55
N LEU A 201 17.32 6.32 -7.41
CA LEU A 201 16.58 6.22 -6.15
C LEU A 201 15.37 7.16 -6.12
N ASN A 202 14.25 6.63 -5.63
CA ASN A 202 13.08 7.40 -5.27
C ASN A 202 13.33 8.06 -3.90
N PRO A 203 13.37 9.40 -3.80
CA PRO A 203 13.64 10.09 -2.54
C PRO A 203 12.55 9.89 -1.48
N ALA A 204 11.34 9.45 -1.87
CA ALA A 204 10.25 9.20 -0.94
C ALA A 204 10.40 7.88 -0.16
N THR A 205 11.03 6.87 -0.77
CA THR A 205 11.13 5.51 -0.19
C THR A 205 12.56 5.04 0.02
N GLY A 206 13.54 5.65 -0.65
CA GLY A 206 14.92 5.19 -0.65
C GLY A 206 15.18 4.01 -1.58
N GLU A 207 14.14 3.45 -2.19
CA GLU A 207 14.21 2.35 -3.17
C GLU A 207 14.27 2.88 -4.61
N PRO A 208 14.83 2.13 -5.58
CA PRO A 208 14.86 2.56 -6.98
C PRO A 208 13.47 2.74 -7.60
N TYR A 209 13.26 3.82 -8.38
CA TYR A 209 12.03 3.97 -9.20
C TYR A 209 11.80 2.77 -10.12
N PHE A 210 12.89 2.30 -10.70
CA PHE A 210 13.00 1.10 -11.53
C PHE A 210 14.47 0.71 -11.60
N THR A 211 14.78 -0.48 -12.13
CA THR A 211 16.14 -0.89 -12.47
C THR A 211 16.18 -1.33 -13.93
N ILE A 212 17.07 -0.73 -14.72
CA ILE A 212 17.38 -1.13 -16.10
C ILE A 212 18.67 -1.97 -16.07
N PRO A 213 18.60 -3.29 -16.30
CA PRO A 213 19.81 -4.11 -16.38
C PRO A 213 20.69 -3.74 -17.58
N ALA A 214 22.01 -3.76 -17.37
CA ALA A 214 23.00 -3.50 -18.41
C ALA A 214 22.90 -4.48 -19.60
N ALA A 215 22.57 -5.75 -19.31
CA ALA A 215 22.49 -6.81 -20.31
C ALA A 215 21.40 -6.60 -21.38
N GLY A 216 20.45 -5.69 -21.15
CA GLY A 216 19.39 -5.40 -22.12
C GLY A 216 19.83 -4.45 -23.24
N TRP A 217 20.96 -3.77 -23.10
CA TRP A 217 21.42 -2.82 -24.11
C TRP A 217 22.00 -3.54 -25.33
N GLY A 218 21.29 -3.48 -26.45
CA GLY A 218 21.82 -3.84 -27.77
C GLY A 218 22.82 -2.82 -28.31
N LEU A 219 23.34 -3.08 -29.52
CA LEU A 219 24.16 -2.12 -30.27
C LEU A 219 23.28 -1.15 -31.08
N GLY A 220 23.88 -0.11 -31.68
CA GLY A 220 23.16 0.80 -32.60
C GLY A 220 22.56 2.05 -31.96
N TRP A 221 22.86 2.32 -30.69
CA TRP A 221 22.46 3.57 -30.03
C TRP A 221 23.31 4.76 -30.49
N ALA A 222 22.68 5.92 -30.58
CA ALA A 222 23.30 7.18 -30.96
C ALA A 222 22.76 8.31 -30.08
N ALA A 223 23.49 9.44 -30.05
CA ALA A 223 23.01 10.64 -29.38
C ALA A 223 21.65 11.06 -29.94
N GLY A 224 20.70 11.35 -29.05
CA GLY A 224 19.32 11.72 -29.40
C GLY A 224 18.34 10.54 -29.41
N ASN A 225 18.82 9.29 -29.53
CA ASN A 225 17.96 8.12 -29.38
C ASN A 225 17.36 8.07 -27.98
N VAL A 226 16.14 7.57 -27.87
CA VAL A 226 15.43 7.47 -26.59
C VAL A 226 14.78 6.11 -26.44
N LEU A 227 15.01 5.46 -25.30
CA LEU A 227 14.16 4.36 -24.84
C LEU A 227 13.04 4.96 -23.99
N ARG A 228 11.79 4.67 -24.37
CA ARG A 228 10.58 5.12 -23.69
C ARG A 228 9.90 3.94 -23.03
N PHE A 229 9.40 4.14 -21.83
CA PHE A 229 8.56 3.19 -21.12
C PHE A 229 7.78 3.92 -20.04
N ASN A 230 6.71 3.31 -19.58
CA ASN A 230 5.91 3.80 -18.46
C ASN A 230 6.08 2.87 -17.28
N THR A 231 5.98 3.42 -16.08
CA THR A 231 5.75 2.63 -14.86
C THR A 231 4.37 2.97 -14.33
N THR A 232 3.69 1.97 -13.79
CA THR A 232 2.54 2.17 -12.89
C THR A 232 3.00 1.79 -11.50
N GLY A 233 2.81 2.67 -10.52
CA GLY A 233 3.13 2.40 -9.12
C GLY A 233 2.01 1.61 -8.43
N ALA A 234 2.31 1.03 -7.26
CA ALA A 234 1.31 0.33 -6.44
C ALA A 234 0.59 1.27 -5.45
N LEU A 235 0.57 2.57 -5.74
CA LEU A 235 -0.01 3.60 -4.88
C LEU A 235 -1.48 3.84 -5.23
N PHE A 236 -2.36 3.79 -4.22
CA PHE A 236 -3.77 4.17 -4.34
C PHE A 236 -4.02 5.45 -3.53
N PRO A 237 -3.95 6.64 -4.14
CA PRO A 237 -4.07 7.89 -3.41
C PRO A 237 -5.50 8.10 -2.91
N VAL A 238 -5.63 8.40 -1.62
CA VAL A 238 -6.92 8.71 -0.98
C VAL A 238 -6.89 10.08 -0.34
N TRP A 239 -8.01 10.79 -0.42
CA TRP A 239 -8.21 12.09 0.22
C TRP A 239 -9.27 11.93 1.30
N VAL A 240 -8.99 12.46 2.49
CA VAL A 240 -9.90 12.37 3.63
C VAL A 240 -10.23 13.77 4.11
N VAL A 241 -11.53 14.03 4.24
CA VAL A 241 -12.05 15.27 4.80
C VAL A 241 -12.88 14.92 6.02
N ARG A 242 -12.50 15.45 7.18
CA ARG A 242 -13.32 15.36 8.40
C ARG A 242 -14.26 16.55 8.45
N THR A 243 -15.55 16.27 8.56
CA THR A 243 -16.58 17.28 8.79
C THR A 243 -17.37 16.90 10.04
N ILE A 244 -17.78 17.90 10.81
CA ILE A 244 -18.71 17.73 11.93
C ILE A 244 -20.03 18.38 11.55
N GLN A 245 -21.13 17.79 11.99
CA GLN A 245 -22.45 18.36 11.75
C GLN A 245 -22.59 19.68 12.53
N GLN A 246 -23.15 20.71 11.91
CA GLN A 246 -23.44 21.95 12.61
C GLN A 246 -24.47 21.70 13.72
N GLY A 247 -24.14 22.09 14.95
CA GLY A 247 -24.99 21.90 16.12
C GLY A 247 -24.32 22.38 17.40
N PRO A 248 -25.06 22.40 18.52
CA PRO A 248 -24.47 22.67 19.83
C PRO A 248 -23.41 21.60 20.15
N GLU A 249 -22.29 22.02 20.73
CA GLU A 249 -21.20 21.12 21.15
C GLU A 249 -21.72 20.18 22.24
N THR A 250 -21.98 18.92 21.88
CA THR A 250 -22.43 17.89 22.82
C THR A 250 -21.30 16.98 23.29
N VAL A 251 -20.15 16.97 22.63
CA VAL A 251 -19.00 16.13 22.97
C VAL A 251 -17.70 16.94 22.79
N PRO A 252 -16.76 16.93 23.77
CA PRO A 252 -15.53 17.72 23.68
C PRO A 252 -14.55 17.26 22.60
N ASN A 253 -14.61 15.98 22.22
CA ASN A 253 -13.65 15.34 21.33
C ASN A 253 -14.36 14.32 20.42
N ASP A 254 -14.24 14.45 19.09
CA ASP A 254 -14.46 13.31 18.18
C ASP A 254 -13.15 12.77 17.63
N SER A 255 -13.16 11.47 17.39
CA SER A 255 -12.09 10.73 16.75
C SER A 255 -12.67 9.82 15.68
N PHE A 256 -11.84 9.51 14.68
CA PHE A 256 -12.10 8.45 13.72
C PHE A 256 -10.80 7.70 13.48
N THR A 257 -10.89 6.49 12.95
CA THR A 257 -9.73 5.67 12.63
C THR A 257 -9.81 5.24 11.18
N LEU A 258 -8.72 5.40 10.45
CA LEU A 258 -8.52 4.78 9.16
C LEU A 258 -7.72 3.52 9.36
N LEU A 259 -8.16 2.44 8.72
CA LEU A 259 -7.45 1.17 8.71
C LEU A 259 -7.28 0.74 7.27
N ILE A 260 -6.02 0.62 6.85
CA ILE A 260 -5.66 0.03 5.57
C ILE A 260 -5.71 -1.48 5.74
N ARG A 261 -6.38 -2.15 4.80
CA ARG A 261 -6.44 -3.61 4.72
C ARG A 261 -5.89 -4.01 3.36
N GLY A 262 -5.04 -5.01 3.37
CA GLY A 262 -4.53 -5.66 2.17
C GLY A 262 -4.36 -7.14 2.48
N ASP A 263 -4.61 -7.97 1.48
CA ASP A 263 -4.15 -9.35 1.51
C ASP A 263 -2.87 -9.44 0.67
N VAL A 264 -2.01 -10.37 1.00
CA VAL A 264 -0.90 -10.76 0.13
C VAL A 264 -1.27 -12.14 -0.36
N ASP A 265 -1.53 -12.26 -1.67
CA ASP A 265 -1.54 -13.57 -2.33
C ASP A 265 -0.14 -14.17 -2.14
N ASN A 266 0.00 -14.99 -1.11
CA ASN A 266 1.15 -15.84 -0.89
C ASN A 266 0.75 -17.26 -1.28
N PRO A 267 0.77 -17.63 -2.57
CA PRO A 267 0.86 -19.03 -2.91
C PRO A 267 2.24 -19.50 -2.48
N ILE A 268 2.30 -20.12 -1.30
CA ILE A 268 3.39 -21.03 -0.94
C ILE A 268 3.63 -22.05 -2.05
#